data_AF-F9GEI0-F1
#
_entry.id   AF-F9GEI0-F1
#
_cell.length_a   1.000
_cell.length_b   1.000
_cell.length_c   1.000
_cell.angle_alpha   90.00
_cell.angle_beta   90.00
_cell.angle_gamma   90.00
#
_symmetry.space_group_name_H-M   'P 1'
#
loop_
_entity.id
_entity.type
_entity.pdbx_description
1 polymer ?
#
loop_
_entity_poly.entity_id
_entity_poly.type
_entity_poly.pdbx_seq_one_letter_code
_entity_poly.pdbx_strand_id
1 'polypeptide(L)'
;MAAVRLHGAQHKIGGNFGSRTRAKKKPRKKKSLEQVISISPRFIKDDPVDCFSQTWRQTLTAWDSLVRQTRIPPDTPVAGLDITSAVDALNGAIAGKERTSLPPGSGYVQFSRFLDTLEGRVKTDRQAGLIPSESGRVTASIAFDIYLTAQSVGPEALQTR
;
A
#
# COMPACT_ATOMS: atom_id res chain seq x y z
N MET A 1 37.90 8.78 -63.08
CA MET A 1 37.07 7.57 -62.86
C MET A 1 37.24 7.13 -61.42
N ALA A 2 36.30 7.53 -60.56
CA ALA A 2 36.19 7.08 -59.18
C ALA A 2 34.71 7.22 -58.78
N ALA A 3 34.21 6.19 -58.12
CA ALA A 3 32.82 5.93 -57.83
C ALA A 3 32.34 6.66 -56.57
N VAL A 4 31.07 7.11 -56.58
CA VAL A 4 30.26 7.16 -55.36
C VAL A 4 28.88 6.60 -55.71
N ARG A 5 28.67 5.36 -55.24
CA ARG A 5 27.42 4.62 -55.33
C ARG A 5 26.39 5.22 -54.38
N LEU A 6 25.18 5.40 -54.88
CA LEU A 6 23.95 5.53 -54.10
C LEU A 6 23.86 4.38 -53.09
N HIS A 7 23.73 4.70 -51.80
CA HIS A 7 23.31 3.76 -50.77
C HIS A 7 22.01 4.24 -50.16
N GLY A 8 20.90 3.75 -50.73
CA GLY A 8 19.63 3.67 -50.03
C GLY A 8 19.78 2.59 -48.95
N ALA A 9 19.94 3.00 -47.70
CA ALA A 9 19.87 2.09 -46.57
C ALA A 9 18.39 1.78 -46.28
N GLN A 10 17.86 0.76 -46.95
CA GLN A 10 16.64 0.11 -46.48
C GLN A 10 16.97 -0.63 -45.19
N HIS A 11 16.47 -0.12 -44.07
CA HIS A 11 16.40 -0.84 -42.80
C HIS A 11 15.55 -2.10 -42.99
N LYS A 12 16.19 -3.24 -43.28
CA LYS A 12 15.59 -4.55 -43.04
C LYS A 12 15.57 -4.77 -41.53
N ILE A 13 14.46 -4.42 -40.88
CA ILE A 13 14.12 -4.99 -39.58
C ILE A 13 13.82 -6.47 -39.85
N GLY A 14 14.84 -7.31 -39.71
CA GLY A 14 14.69 -8.75 -39.61
C GLY A 14 13.93 -9.05 -38.32
N GLY A 15 12.61 -9.02 -38.40
CA GLY A 15 11.72 -9.52 -37.37
C GLY A 15 11.90 -11.03 -37.24
N ASN A 16 12.91 -11.46 -36.48
CA ASN A 16 12.94 -12.81 -35.97
C ASN A 16 11.90 -12.90 -34.85
N PHE A 17 10.63 -13.02 -35.24
CA PHE A 17 9.55 -13.41 -34.35
C PHE A 17 9.81 -14.87 -33.99
N GLY A 18 10.76 -15.06 -33.07
CA GLY A 18 11.05 -16.36 -32.49
C GLY A 18 9.74 -16.94 -32.00
N SER A 19 9.29 -18.00 -32.67
CA SER A 19 8.15 -18.80 -32.28
C SER A 19 8.37 -19.23 -30.84
N ARG A 20 7.84 -18.46 -29.88
CA ARG A 20 7.68 -18.89 -28.50
C ARG A 20 6.70 -20.05 -28.55
N THR A 21 7.23 -21.24 -28.77
CA THR A 21 6.53 -22.48 -28.46
C THR A 21 6.13 -22.36 -27.00
N ARG A 22 4.84 -22.10 -26.76
CA ARG A 22 4.23 -22.06 -25.45
C ARG A 22 4.50 -23.43 -24.83
N ALA A 23 5.52 -23.51 -23.97
CA ALA A 23 5.78 -24.71 -23.19
C ALA A 23 4.46 -25.09 -22.53
N LYS A 24 3.95 -26.30 -22.80
CA LYS A 24 2.75 -26.81 -22.16
C LYS A 24 2.96 -26.67 -20.65
N LYS A 25 2.22 -25.77 -20.00
CA LYS A 25 2.26 -25.61 -18.54
C LYS A 25 2.03 -26.99 -17.95
N LYS A 26 3.00 -27.52 -17.19
CA LYS A 26 2.82 -28.75 -16.43
C LYS A 26 1.51 -28.62 -15.62
N PRO A 27 0.65 -29.65 -15.58
CA PRO A 27 -0.58 -29.58 -14.81
C PRO A 27 -0.22 -29.25 -13.37
N ARG A 28 -0.79 -28.16 -12.83
CA ARG A 28 -0.65 -27.80 -11.42
C ARG A 28 -1.18 -28.98 -10.61
N LYS A 29 -0.33 -29.62 -9.79
CA LYS A 29 -0.78 -30.65 -8.85
C LYS A 29 -1.88 -30.02 -7.98
N LYS A 30 -3.08 -30.58 -8.03
CA LYS A 30 -4.17 -30.19 -7.12
C LYS A 30 -3.71 -30.53 -5.70
N LYS A 31 -3.85 -29.61 -4.75
CA LYS A 31 -3.57 -29.88 -3.33
C LYS A 31 -4.47 -31.03 -2.89
N SER A 32 -3.94 -31.97 -2.09
CA SER A 32 -4.76 -33.05 -1.56
C SER A 32 -5.82 -32.50 -0.62
N LEU A 33 -6.94 -33.22 -0.46
CA LEU A 33 -8.00 -32.84 0.47
C LEU A 33 -7.43 -32.67 1.91
N GLU A 34 -6.48 -33.51 2.30
CA GLU A 34 -5.78 -33.41 3.59
C GLU A 34 -4.96 -32.11 3.73
N GLN A 35 -4.33 -31.65 2.65
CA GLN A 35 -3.64 -30.35 2.65
C GLN A 35 -4.63 -29.19 2.74
N VAL A 36 -5.79 -29.30 2.11
CA VAL A 36 -6.84 -28.27 2.23
C VAL A 36 -7.37 -28.26 3.65
N ILE A 37 -7.75 -29.41 4.22
CA ILE A 37 -8.25 -29.54 5.59
C ILE A 37 -7.23 -29.04 6.62
N SER A 38 -5.94 -29.34 6.46
CA SER A 38 -4.90 -28.84 7.39
C SER A 38 -4.57 -27.35 7.25
N ILE A 39 -4.87 -26.73 6.11
CA ILE A 39 -4.62 -25.31 5.85
C ILE A 39 -5.86 -24.45 6.15
N SER A 40 -7.06 -24.97 5.95
CA SER A 40 -8.33 -24.25 6.12
C SER A 40 -8.47 -23.54 7.47
N PRO A 41 -8.11 -24.16 8.62
CA PRO A 41 -8.19 -23.50 9.93
C PRO A 41 -7.34 -22.23 10.06
N ARG A 42 -6.33 -22.04 9.19
CA ARG A 42 -5.51 -20.82 9.16
C ARG A 42 -6.23 -19.62 8.55
N PHE A 43 -7.32 -19.87 7.82
CA PHE A 43 -8.07 -18.85 7.08
C PHE A 43 -9.51 -18.72 7.56
N ILE A 44 -10.12 -19.82 8.00
CA ILE A 44 -11.50 -19.87 8.48
C ILE A 44 -11.44 -20.56 9.84
N LYS A 45 -11.87 -19.86 10.91
CA LYS A 45 -11.98 -20.48 12.23
C LYS A 45 -13.00 -21.62 12.18
N ASP A 46 -12.80 -22.65 12.99
CA ASP A 46 -13.66 -23.85 13.02
C ASP A 46 -15.14 -23.52 13.30
N ASP A 47 -15.42 -22.39 13.96
CA ASP A 47 -16.75 -21.78 14.04
C ASP A 47 -16.70 -20.26 13.71
N PRO A 48 -16.90 -19.89 12.44
CA PRO A 48 -16.84 -18.50 12.03
C PRO A 48 -18.07 -17.70 12.46
N VAL A 49 -19.23 -18.34 12.64
CA VAL A 49 -20.49 -17.68 13.00
C VAL A 49 -20.50 -17.32 14.47
N ASP A 50 -20.09 -18.25 15.34
CA ASP A 50 -19.97 -17.97 16.77
C ASP A 50 -18.84 -16.98 17.03
N CYS A 51 -17.70 -17.11 16.34
CA CYS A 51 -16.64 -16.13 16.44
C CYS A 51 -17.13 -14.73 16.04
N PHE A 52 -17.85 -14.60 14.91
CA PHE A 52 -18.39 -13.32 14.50
C PHE A 52 -19.37 -12.79 15.55
N SER A 53 -20.32 -13.60 16.00
CA SER A 53 -21.35 -13.22 16.98
C SER A 53 -20.75 -12.70 18.28
N GLN A 54 -19.61 -13.25 18.71
CA GLN A 54 -18.90 -12.83 19.92
C GLN A 54 -18.05 -11.57 19.72
N THR A 55 -17.39 -11.40 18.57
CA THR A 55 -16.37 -10.36 18.41
C THR A 55 -16.83 -9.14 17.60
N TRP A 56 -17.88 -9.23 16.78
CA TRP A 56 -18.21 -8.21 15.79
C TRP A 56 -18.39 -6.80 16.37
N ARG A 57 -19.02 -6.66 17.54
CA ARG A 57 -19.21 -5.37 18.20
C ARG A 57 -17.88 -4.73 18.58
N GLN A 58 -17.00 -5.49 19.21
CA GLN A 58 -15.68 -5.02 19.64
C GLN A 58 -14.83 -4.66 18.42
N THR A 59 -14.88 -5.49 17.37
CA THR A 59 -14.20 -5.21 16.10
C THR A 59 -14.73 -3.95 15.42
N LEU A 60 -16.05 -3.74 15.37
CA LEU A 60 -16.62 -2.55 14.78
C LEU A 60 -16.24 -1.29 15.57
N THR A 61 -16.25 -1.34 16.91
CA THR A 61 -15.82 -0.23 17.76
C THR A 61 -14.33 0.09 17.59
N ALA A 62 -13.47 -0.92 17.57
CA ALA A 62 -12.03 -0.73 17.35
C ALA A 62 -11.76 -0.18 15.93
N TRP A 63 -12.49 -0.66 14.93
CA TRP A 63 -12.42 -0.14 13.56
C TRP A 63 -12.85 1.34 13.48
N ASP A 64 -13.98 1.72 14.07
CA ASP A 64 -14.44 3.11 14.10
C ASP A 64 -13.43 4.02 14.82
N SER A 65 -12.88 3.56 15.94
CA SER A 65 -11.82 4.27 16.67
C SER A 65 -10.58 4.49 15.79
N LEU A 66 -10.10 3.45 15.11
CA LEU A 66 -8.97 3.55 14.19
C LEU A 66 -9.26 4.54 13.05
N VAL A 67 -10.45 4.48 12.44
CA VAL A 67 -10.85 5.39 11.36
C VAL A 67 -10.88 6.84 11.85
N ARG A 68 -11.38 7.11 13.06
CA ARG A 68 -11.40 8.45 13.64
C ARG A 68 -10.01 8.98 13.93
N GLN A 69 -9.17 8.17 14.58
CA GLN A 69 -7.79 8.56 14.92
C GLN A 69 -6.93 8.82 13.69
N THR A 70 -7.23 8.14 12.58
CA THR A 70 -6.47 8.25 11.32
C THR A 70 -7.08 9.24 10.32
N ARG A 71 -8.12 9.99 10.73
CA ARG A 71 -8.74 10.99 9.86
C ARG A 71 -7.81 12.17 9.67
N ILE A 72 -7.50 12.49 8.42
CA ILE A 72 -6.74 13.68 8.06
C ILE A 72 -7.67 14.91 8.13
N PRO A 73 -7.33 15.97 8.89
CA PRO A 73 -8.09 17.21 8.91
C PRO A 73 -8.25 17.84 7.51
N PRO A 74 -9.47 18.24 7.10
CA PRO A 74 -9.72 18.75 5.76
C PRO A 74 -9.31 20.22 5.56
N ASP A 75 -9.14 21.01 6.61
CA ASP A 75 -8.96 22.46 6.47
C ASP A 75 -7.50 22.91 6.68
N THR A 76 -6.61 22.00 7.05
CA THR A 76 -5.21 22.31 7.39
C THR A 76 -4.26 21.84 6.29
N PRO A 77 -3.51 22.73 5.62
CA PRO A 77 -2.54 22.33 4.60
C PRO A 77 -1.62 21.23 5.08
N VAL A 78 -1.25 20.32 4.18
CA VAL A 78 -0.46 19.12 4.49
C VAL A 78 0.88 19.45 5.14
N ALA A 79 1.50 20.57 4.76
CA ALA A 79 2.75 21.04 5.35
C ALA A 79 2.64 21.39 6.85
N GLY A 80 1.44 21.68 7.35
CA GLY A 80 1.16 22.00 8.75
C GLY A 80 0.43 20.90 9.51
N LEU A 81 0.25 19.73 8.92
CA LEU A 81 -0.43 18.61 9.57
C LEU A 81 0.49 17.88 10.56
N ASP A 82 0.09 17.80 11.82
CA ASP A 82 0.60 16.77 12.72
C ASP A 82 -0.23 15.50 12.58
N ILE A 83 0.37 14.46 12.02
CA ILE A 83 -0.24 13.14 11.82
C ILE A 83 0.43 12.05 12.64
N THR A 84 1.31 12.40 13.60
CA THR A 84 2.11 11.44 14.37
C THR A 84 1.22 10.43 15.10
N SER A 85 0.18 10.91 15.80
CA SER A 85 -0.78 10.05 16.50
C SER A 85 -1.56 9.13 15.54
N ALA A 86 -1.93 9.62 14.35
CA ALA A 86 -2.58 8.81 13.34
C ALA A 86 -1.66 7.69 12.82
N VAL A 87 -0.38 8.01 12.58
CA VAL A 87 0.64 7.05 12.14
C VAL A 87 0.91 6.00 13.21
N ASP A 88 0.99 6.38 14.48
CA ASP A 88 1.16 5.46 15.60
C ASP A 88 -0.03 4.50 15.74
N ALA A 89 -1.26 5.01 15.60
CA ALA A 89 -2.46 4.18 15.62
C ALA A 89 -2.47 3.16 14.46
N LEU A 90 -2.08 3.56 13.25
CA LEU A 90 -1.94 2.67 12.09
C LEU A 90 -0.89 1.59 12.33
N ASN A 91 0.30 1.98 12.78
CA ASN A 91 1.40 1.05 13.05
C ASN A 91 1.02 0.07 14.16
N GLY A 92 0.30 0.53 15.19
CA GLY A 92 -0.26 -0.30 16.25
C GLY A 92 -1.28 -1.31 15.72
N ALA A 93 -2.20 -0.89 14.86
CA ALA A 93 -3.18 -1.78 14.23
C ALA A 93 -2.51 -2.84 13.32
N ILE A 94 -1.51 -2.44 12.52
CA ILE A 94 -0.75 -3.34 11.64
C ILE A 94 0.07 -4.37 12.44
N ALA A 95 0.74 -3.93 13.52
CA ALA A 95 1.45 -4.83 14.43
C ALA A 95 0.48 -5.79 15.17
N GLY A 96 -0.80 -5.47 15.16
CA GLY A 96 -1.83 -6.16 15.93
C GLY A 96 -1.62 -5.95 17.42
N LYS A 97 -1.42 -4.71 17.88
CA LYS A 97 -1.43 -4.43 19.33
C LYS A 97 -2.82 -4.72 19.95
N GLU A 98 -3.87 -4.65 19.14
CA GLU A 98 -5.26 -4.89 19.52
C GLU A 98 -5.82 -6.22 18.97
N ARG A 99 -5.02 -7.30 18.86
CA ARG A 99 -5.45 -8.56 18.17
C ARG A 99 -6.78 -9.15 18.64
N THR A 100 -7.17 -8.86 19.87
CA THR A 100 -8.42 -9.34 20.47
C THR A 100 -9.64 -8.61 19.93
N SER A 101 -9.51 -7.31 19.59
CA SER A 101 -10.59 -6.48 19.06
C SER A 101 -10.49 -6.30 17.56
N LEU A 102 -9.29 -6.08 16.99
CA LEU A 102 -9.09 -5.73 15.59
C LEU A 102 -8.10 -6.68 14.88
N PRO A 103 -8.52 -7.36 13.81
CA PRO A 103 -7.61 -8.15 12.98
C PRO A 103 -6.52 -7.27 12.34
N PRO A 104 -5.24 -7.70 12.30
CA PRO A 104 -4.16 -6.92 11.68
C PRO A 104 -4.41 -6.51 10.23
N GLY A 105 -5.17 -7.33 9.48
CA GLY A 105 -5.60 -7.02 8.11
C GLY A 105 -6.33 -5.68 7.99
N SER A 106 -7.08 -5.29 9.01
CA SER A 106 -7.80 -4.01 9.06
C SER A 106 -6.81 -2.84 9.08
N GLY A 107 -5.68 -2.97 9.78
CA GLY A 107 -4.61 -1.96 9.80
C GLY A 107 -4.08 -1.67 8.39
N TYR A 108 -3.87 -2.70 7.58
CA TYR A 108 -3.44 -2.52 6.19
C TYR A 108 -4.52 -1.86 5.31
N VAL A 109 -5.79 -2.24 5.49
CA VAL A 109 -6.90 -1.59 4.78
C VAL A 109 -6.94 -0.10 5.12
N GLN A 110 -6.89 0.25 6.41
CA GLN A 110 -6.93 1.66 6.80
C GLN A 110 -5.68 2.42 6.37
N PHE A 111 -4.50 1.79 6.40
CA PHE A 111 -3.26 2.38 5.90
C PHE A 111 -3.35 2.75 4.41
N SER A 112 -3.92 1.87 3.57
CA SER A 112 -4.13 2.20 2.15
C SER A 112 -5.05 3.41 1.97
N ARG A 113 -6.17 3.46 2.70
CA ARG A 113 -7.12 4.60 2.66
C ARG A 113 -6.49 5.89 3.17
N PHE A 114 -5.63 5.79 4.17
CA PHE A 114 -4.87 6.93 4.71
C PHE A 114 -3.93 7.50 3.65
N LEU A 115 -3.15 6.66 2.96
CA LEU A 115 -2.25 7.10 1.89
C LEU A 115 -3.02 7.70 0.70
N ASP A 116 -4.12 7.08 0.27
CA ASP A 116 -4.96 7.64 -0.81
C ASP A 116 -5.50 9.03 -0.45
N THR A 117 -5.92 9.19 0.81
CA THR A 117 -6.41 10.48 1.31
C THR A 117 -5.29 11.51 1.34
N LEU A 118 -4.11 11.15 1.87
CA LEU A 118 -2.95 12.03 1.95
C LEU A 118 -2.44 12.43 0.56
N GLU A 119 -2.44 11.51 -0.40
CA GLU A 119 -2.14 11.81 -1.80
C GLU A 119 -3.14 12.82 -2.37
N GLY A 120 -4.44 12.59 -2.18
CA GLY A 120 -5.47 13.55 -2.61
C GLY A 120 -5.28 14.94 -2.02
N ARG A 121 -4.87 15.01 -0.74
CA ARG A 121 -4.55 16.28 -0.06
C ARG A 121 -3.34 16.97 -0.68
N VAL A 122 -2.23 16.26 -0.85
CA VAL A 122 -1.02 16.80 -1.50
C VAL A 122 -1.34 17.30 -2.90
N LYS A 123 -2.18 16.59 -3.66
CA LYS A 123 -2.61 17.03 -5.00
C LYS A 123 -3.36 18.36 -4.94
N THR A 124 -4.27 18.49 -3.96
CA THR A 124 -5.07 19.70 -3.76
C THR A 124 -4.19 20.89 -3.38
N ASP A 125 -3.29 20.70 -2.41
CA ASP A 125 -2.36 21.73 -1.95
C ASP A 125 -1.38 22.16 -3.06
N ARG A 126 -0.94 21.22 -3.90
CA ARG A 126 -0.11 21.50 -5.08
C ARG A 126 -0.87 22.34 -6.11
N GLN A 127 -2.14 22.02 -6.37
CA GLN A 127 -2.99 22.81 -7.26
C GLN A 127 -3.25 24.23 -6.71
N ALA A 128 -3.30 24.38 -5.39
CA ALA A 128 -3.41 25.67 -4.71
C ALA A 128 -2.07 26.44 -4.61
N GLY A 129 -0.97 25.87 -5.09
CA GLY A 129 0.37 26.50 -5.03
C GLY A 129 1.04 26.45 -3.66
N LEU A 130 0.49 25.70 -2.71
CA LEU A 130 1.05 25.53 -1.35
C LEU A 130 2.21 24.54 -1.32
N ILE A 131 2.27 23.62 -2.29
CA ILE A 131 3.37 22.67 -2.48
C ILE A 131 4.03 22.95 -3.83
N PRO A 132 5.36 23.21 -3.86
CA PRO A 132 6.08 23.41 -5.10
C PRO A 132 5.98 22.22 -6.05
N SER A 133 5.92 22.51 -7.35
CA SER A 133 6.01 21.48 -8.39
C SER A 133 7.47 21.21 -8.73
N GLU A 134 8.01 20.10 -8.22
CA GLU A 134 9.36 19.66 -8.54
C GLU A 134 9.35 18.55 -9.59
N SER A 135 10.29 18.59 -10.52
CA SER A 135 10.47 17.52 -11.52
C SER A 135 10.83 16.21 -10.82
N GLY A 136 10.16 15.12 -11.20
CA GLY A 136 10.40 13.80 -10.60
C GLY A 136 9.70 13.55 -9.25
N ARG A 137 9.16 14.58 -8.57
CA ARG A 137 8.31 14.38 -7.38
C ARG A 137 6.83 14.30 -7.74
N VAL A 138 6.32 13.07 -7.69
CA VAL A 138 4.88 12.80 -7.81
C VAL A 138 4.18 12.91 -6.46
N THR A 139 2.87 13.16 -6.49
CA THR A 139 2.03 13.31 -5.31
C THR A 139 2.14 12.14 -4.33
N ALA A 140 2.11 10.90 -4.85
CA ALA A 140 2.25 9.69 -4.05
C ALA A 140 3.59 9.64 -3.27
N SER A 141 4.69 10.02 -3.91
CA SER A 141 6.01 10.06 -3.25
C SER A 141 6.06 11.07 -2.13
N ILE A 142 5.47 12.26 -2.34
CA ILE A 142 5.39 13.29 -1.30
C ILE A 142 4.53 12.80 -0.12
N ALA A 143 3.36 12.20 -0.39
CA ALA A 143 2.50 11.63 0.65
C ALA A 143 3.23 10.54 1.46
N PHE A 144 4.00 9.69 0.78
CA PHE A 144 4.78 8.65 1.44
C PHE A 144 5.91 9.22 2.31
N ASP A 145 6.62 10.24 1.83
CA ASP A 145 7.65 10.93 2.63
C ASP A 145 7.06 11.58 3.89
N ILE A 146 5.86 12.17 3.80
CA ILE A 146 5.16 12.75 4.96
C ILE A 146 4.82 11.66 5.98
N TYR A 147 4.31 10.52 5.53
CA TYR A 147 4.05 9.36 6.40
C TYR A 147 5.34 8.88 7.09
N LEU A 148 6.43 8.70 6.34
CA LEU A 148 7.72 8.26 6.89
C LEU A 148 8.31 9.27 7.88
N THR A 149 8.19 10.56 7.57
CA THR A 149 8.65 11.63 8.47
C THR A 149 7.91 11.56 9.80
N ALA A 150 6.58 11.42 9.77
CA ALA A 150 5.77 11.27 10.98
C ALA A 150 6.10 10.00 11.79
N GLN A 151 6.57 8.93 11.13
CA GLN A 151 7.03 7.72 11.82
C GLN A 151 8.37 7.94 12.56
N SER A 152 9.25 8.79 12.04
CA SER A 152 10.58 9.06 12.60
C SER A 152 10.60 9.95 13.85
N VAL A 153 9.45 10.55 14.22
CA VAL A 153 9.30 11.40 15.41
C VAL A 153 9.02 10.57 16.69
N GLY A 154 9.09 9.24 16.61
CA GLY A 154 9.02 8.33 17.77
C GLY A 154 10.18 8.49 18.77
N PRO A 155 10.02 8.03 20.03
CA PRO A 155 10.80 8.45 21.20
C PRO A 155 12.31 8.11 21.20
N GLU A 156 12.83 7.44 20.16
CA GLU A 156 14.27 7.15 20.03
C GLU A 156 15.08 8.29 19.40
N ALA A 157 14.42 9.33 18.85
CA ALA A 157 15.13 10.49 18.31
C ALA A 157 15.75 11.42 19.39
N LEU A 158 15.61 11.09 20.68
CA LEU A 158 16.15 11.87 21.81
C LEU A 158 17.27 11.16 22.61
N GLN A 159 17.92 10.12 22.07
CA GLN A 159 19.07 9.47 22.75
C GLN A 159 20.43 9.64 22.09
N THR A 160 20.58 10.50 21.09
CA THR A 160 21.91 10.90 20.62
C THR A 160 21.98 12.40 20.41
N ARG A 161 22.26 13.12 21.50
CA ARG A 161 23.09 14.32 21.43
C ARG A 161 23.85 14.52 22.72
#